data_AF-A0A6M5FM18-F1
#
_entry.id   AF-A0A6M5FM18-F1
#
_cell.length_a   1.000
_cell.length_b   1.000
_cell.length_c   1.000
_cell.angle_alpha   90.00
_cell.angle_beta   90.00
_cell.angle_gamma   90.00
#
_symmetry.space_group_name_H-M   'P 1'
#
loop_
_entity.id
_entity.type
_entity.pdbx_description
1 polymer ?
#
loop_
_entity_poly.entity_id
_entity_poly.type
_entity_poly.pdbx_seq_one_letter_code
_entity_poly.pdbx_strand_id
1 'polypeptide(L)'
;MDKQSSAAYMQHVRDLTANYPRFEDGRVNYTDERVCFVLNCVVVSDDQILLTKRSSEVIAYPGLVNGISGFIDNPDLSIEDIAYGELAEEIGISKQHIIHMKLSRPFVQIDQQLDRKWHVVAVLVELVSTVMPRLNWENKSAAWFNLKEIPKMKLMPGFAETVEAALAMRYL
;
A
#
# COMPACT_ATOMS: atom_id res chain seq x y z
N MET A 1 -3.43 11.73 8.21
CA MET A 1 -4.20 11.53 9.46
C MET A 1 -3.20 11.44 10.59
N ASP A 2 -3.55 11.95 11.77
CA ASP A 2 -2.69 11.88 12.95
C ASP A 2 -2.76 10.51 13.63
N LYS A 3 -1.92 10.31 14.66
CA LYS A 3 -1.82 9.04 15.41
C LYS A 3 -3.14 8.63 16.06
N GLN A 4 -3.92 9.58 16.58
CA GLN A 4 -5.20 9.28 17.23
C GLN A 4 -6.23 8.78 16.22
N SER A 5 -6.29 9.44 15.06
CA SER A 5 -7.15 9.05 13.93
C SER A 5 -6.76 7.68 13.37
N SER A 6 -5.45 7.40 13.25
CA SER A 6 -4.93 6.11 12.80
C SER A 6 -5.32 4.98 13.77
N ALA A 7 -5.14 5.18 15.07
CA ALA A 7 -5.54 4.21 16.09
C ALA A 7 -7.06 3.95 16.08
N ALA A 8 -7.87 5.01 15.94
CA ALA A 8 -9.32 4.87 15.83
C ALA A 8 -9.73 4.09 14.57
N TYR A 9 -9.04 4.29 13.45
CA TYR A 9 -9.27 3.51 12.24
C TYR A 9 -8.89 2.04 12.41
N MET A 10 -7.77 1.73 13.07
CA MET A 10 -7.39 0.34 13.35
C MET A 10 -8.40 -0.36 14.26
N GLN A 11 -8.96 0.35 15.25
CA GLN A 11 -10.08 -0.18 16.04
C GLN A 11 -11.31 -0.47 15.16
N HIS A 12 -11.63 0.43 14.23
CA HIS A 12 -12.72 0.21 13.29
C HIS A 12 -12.49 -1.01 12.38
N VAL A 13 -11.26 -1.21 11.88
CA VAL A 13 -10.89 -2.41 11.10
C VAL A 13 -11.06 -3.66 11.95
N ARG A 14 -10.61 -3.65 13.21
CA ARG A 14 -10.78 -4.77 14.15
C ARG A 14 -12.26 -5.14 14.33
N ASP A 15 -13.11 -4.14 14.57
CA ASP A 15 -14.53 -4.35 14.83
C ASP A 15 -15.24 -4.92 13.58
N LEU A 16 -14.93 -4.39 12.39
CA LEU A 16 -15.54 -4.86 11.14
C LEU A 16 -15.07 -6.24 10.71
N THR A 17 -13.85 -6.63 11.09
CA THR A 17 -13.26 -7.92 10.73
C THR A 17 -13.36 -8.95 11.86
N ALA A 18 -14.11 -8.66 12.94
CA ALA A 18 -14.20 -9.52 14.12
C ALA A 18 -14.75 -10.92 13.81
N ASN A 19 -15.66 -11.02 12.84
CA ASN A 19 -16.28 -12.28 12.42
C ASN A 19 -15.65 -12.87 11.15
N TYR A 20 -14.59 -12.26 10.62
CA TYR A 20 -13.92 -12.78 9.42
C TYR A 20 -13.09 -14.00 9.77
N PRO A 21 -12.90 -14.94 8.82
CA PRO A 21 -12.00 -16.06 9.02
C PRO A 21 -10.59 -15.59 9.34
N ARG A 22 -9.81 -16.44 10.00
CA ARG A 22 -8.42 -16.20 10.37
C ARG A 22 -7.53 -17.27 9.77
N PHE A 23 -6.31 -16.90 9.38
CA PHE A 23 -5.23 -17.86 9.13
C PHE A 23 -4.75 -18.46 10.46
N GLU A 24 -3.93 -19.52 10.40
CA GLU A 24 -3.36 -20.18 11.60
C GLU A 24 -2.52 -19.22 12.46
N ASP A 25 -1.90 -18.22 11.83
CA ASP A 25 -1.10 -17.18 12.49
C ASP A 25 -1.94 -16.04 13.08
N GLY A 26 -3.27 -16.11 12.97
CA GLY A 26 -4.20 -15.13 13.53
C GLY A 26 -4.51 -13.93 12.64
N ARG A 27 -3.89 -13.81 11.45
CA ARG A 27 -4.21 -12.74 10.49
C ARG A 27 -5.61 -12.93 9.89
N VAL A 28 -6.27 -11.82 9.58
CA VAL A 28 -7.57 -11.77 8.89
C VAL A 28 -7.40 -12.42 7.51
N ASN A 29 -8.19 -13.45 7.25
CA ASN A 29 -8.22 -14.08 5.94
C ASN A 29 -9.26 -13.39 5.06
N TYR A 30 -8.81 -12.57 4.11
CA TYR A 30 -9.68 -11.87 3.15
C TYR A 30 -9.98 -12.67 1.87
N THR A 31 -9.58 -13.94 1.78
CA THR A 31 -9.63 -14.72 0.53
C THR A 31 -11.01 -14.68 -0.13
N ASP A 32 -12.07 -14.91 0.64
CA ASP A 32 -13.46 -14.93 0.14
C ASP A 32 -14.26 -13.70 0.58
N GLU A 33 -13.61 -12.72 1.21
CA GLU A 33 -14.27 -11.54 1.74
C GLU A 33 -14.37 -10.42 0.70
N ARG A 34 -15.57 -9.87 0.55
CA ARG A 34 -15.85 -8.78 -0.39
C ARG A 34 -15.28 -7.45 0.09
N VAL A 35 -15.23 -7.21 1.39
CA VAL A 35 -14.71 -5.95 1.97
C VAL A 35 -13.32 -6.22 2.53
N CYS A 36 -12.31 -5.56 1.97
CA CYS A 36 -10.93 -5.75 2.35
C CYS A 36 -10.30 -4.42 2.77
N PHE A 37 -9.44 -4.46 3.77
CA PHE A 37 -8.68 -3.29 4.24
C PHE A 37 -7.24 -3.43 3.76
N VAL A 38 -6.72 -2.39 3.12
CA VAL A 38 -5.39 -2.41 2.50
C VAL A 38 -4.68 -1.08 2.72
N LEU A 39 -3.36 -1.12 2.67
CA LEU A 39 -2.53 0.06 2.50
C LEU A 39 -1.84 0.01 1.14
N ASN A 40 -1.53 1.18 0.58
CA ASN A 40 -0.73 1.27 -0.62
C ASN A 40 0.26 2.43 -0.49
N CYS A 41 1.52 2.08 -0.41
CA CYS A 41 2.65 2.98 -0.25
C CYS A 41 3.05 3.59 -1.60
N VAL A 42 3.07 4.92 -1.61
CA VAL A 42 3.62 5.76 -2.67
C VAL A 42 4.99 6.21 -2.20
N VAL A 43 6.01 5.51 -2.66
CA VAL A 43 7.41 5.73 -2.28
C VAL A 43 8.03 6.75 -3.22
N VAL A 44 8.50 7.86 -2.67
CA VAL A 44 9.06 8.97 -3.44
C VAL A 44 10.45 9.37 -2.93
N SER A 45 11.24 9.92 -3.84
CA SER A 45 12.51 10.60 -3.57
C SER A 45 12.60 11.73 -4.58
N ASP A 46 12.74 12.98 -4.11
CA ASP A 46 12.68 14.16 -4.97
C ASP A 46 11.44 14.15 -5.89
N ASP A 47 11.60 14.36 -7.19
CA ASP A 47 10.51 14.31 -8.18
C ASP A 47 10.29 12.91 -8.78
N GLN A 48 10.77 11.87 -8.09
CA GLN A 48 10.64 10.49 -8.54
C GLN A 48 9.75 9.66 -7.62
N ILE A 49 9.08 8.69 -8.23
CA ILE A 49 8.27 7.67 -7.57
C ILE A 49 8.80 6.29 -7.95
N LEU A 50 8.91 5.42 -6.95
CA LEU A 50 9.26 4.03 -7.17
C LEU A 50 7.98 3.25 -7.52
N LEU A 51 7.98 2.62 -8.68
CA LEU A 51 6.90 1.75 -9.12
C LEU A 51 7.40 0.32 -9.27
N THR A 52 6.54 -0.63 -8.91
CA THR A 52 6.77 -2.05 -9.13
C THR A 52 5.86 -2.56 -10.25
N LYS A 53 6.32 -3.59 -10.94
CA LYS A 53 5.49 -4.41 -11.81
C LYS A 53 5.27 -5.75 -11.13
N ARG A 54 4.01 -6.05 -10.84
CA ARG A 54 3.60 -7.27 -10.14
C ARG A 54 4.00 -8.51 -10.93
N SER A 55 4.40 -9.55 -10.22
CA SER A 55 4.74 -10.87 -10.77
C SER A 55 3.52 -11.50 -11.47
N SER A 56 3.75 -12.55 -12.26
CA SER A 56 2.65 -13.38 -12.78
C SER A 56 2.11 -14.37 -11.75
N GLU A 57 2.80 -14.55 -10.63
CA GLU A 57 2.48 -15.52 -9.58
C GLU A 57 1.52 -14.97 -8.52
N VAL A 58 1.30 -13.66 -8.48
CA VAL A 58 0.33 -13.05 -7.56
C VAL A 58 -1.10 -13.28 -8.03
N ILE A 59 -2.00 -13.51 -7.08
CA ILE A 59 -3.42 -13.77 -7.34
C ILE A 59 -4.12 -12.53 -7.91
N ALA A 60 -3.87 -11.36 -7.31
CA ALA A 60 -4.47 -10.11 -7.72
C ALA A 60 -3.55 -9.30 -8.64
N TYR A 61 -4.09 -8.89 -9.78
CA TYR A 61 -3.48 -7.94 -10.74
C TYR A 61 -2.09 -8.35 -11.30
N PRO A 62 -1.91 -9.58 -11.80
CA PRO A 62 -0.62 -10.01 -12.33
C PRO A 62 -0.15 -9.13 -13.49
N GLY A 63 1.13 -8.73 -13.46
CA GLY A 63 1.76 -7.93 -14.51
C GLY A 63 1.38 -6.45 -14.57
N LEU A 64 0.52 -5.95 -13.66
CA LEU A 64 0.17 -4.53 -13.57
C LEU A 64 1.23 -3.73 -12.79
N VAL A 65 1.23 -2.41 -12.99
CA VAL A 65 2.14 -1.47 -12.32
C VAL A 65 1.46 -0.84 -11.11
N ASN A 66 2.11 -0.85 -9.95
CA ASN A 66 1.58 -0.36 -8.68
C ASN A 66 2.67 0.27 -7.80
N GLY A 67 2.26 0.78 -6.64
CA GLY A 67 3.13 1.02 -5.48
C GLY A 67 3.36 -0.26 -4.67
N ILE A 68 3.70 -0.11 -3.40
CA ILE A 68 3.94 -1.23 -2.48
C ILE A 68 2.70 -1.42 -1.63
N SER A 69 2.04 -2.57 -1.70
CA SER A 69 0.67 -2.69 -1.20
C SER A 69 0.48 -3.94 -0.37
N GLY A 70 -0.09 -3.74 0.81
CA GLY A 70 -0.32 -4.81 1.78
C GLY A 70 -1.75 -4.86 2.26
N PHE A 71 -2.16 -6.03 2.74
CA PHE A 71 -3.41 -6.15 3.50
C PHE A 71 -3.21 -5.58 4.91
N ILE A 72 -4.24 -4.91 5.42
CA ILE A 72 -4.37 -4.62 6.84
C ILE A 72 -5.05 -5.84 7.46
N ASP A 73 -4.29 -6.94 7.57
CA ASP A 73 -4.75 -8.25 8.02
C ASP A 73 -4.39 -8.55 9.49
N ASN A 74 -3.50 -7.77 10.08
CA ASN A 74 -3.21 -7.83 11.51
C ASN A 74 -3.66 -6.53 12.19
N PRO A 75 -4.88 -6.48 12.77
CA PRO A 75 -5.39 -5.28 13.40
C PRO A 75 -4.69 -4.91 14.72
N ASP A 76 -3.78 -5.76 15.22
CA ASP A 76 -2.92 -5.47 16.37
C ASP A 76 -1.70 -4.60 16.01
N LEU A 77 -1.38 -4.47 14.73
CA LEU A 77 -0.30 -3.61 14.24
C LEU A 77 -0.80 -2.21 13.90
N SER A 78 0.09 -1.23 13.96
CA SER A 78 -0.16 0.08 13.36
C SER A 78 -0.05 0.00 11.83
N ILE A 79 -0.69 0.93 11.11
CA ILE A 79 -0.57 1.02 9.65
C ILE A 79 0.89 1.26 9.26
N GLU A 80 1.61 2.07 10.04
CA GLU A 80 3.03 2.31 9.84
C GLU A 80 3.85 1.02 9.98
N ASP A 81 3.58 0.19 11.00
CA ASP A 81 4.30 -1.09 11.18
C ASP A 81 4.05 -2.06 10.03
N ILE A 82 2.81 -2.15 9.53
CA ILE A 82 2.49 -2.94 8.34
C ILE A 82 3.24 -2.36 7.13
N ALA A 83 3.19 -1.04 6.91
CA ALA A 83 3.89 -0.40 5.80
C ALA A 83 5.42 -0.62 5.86
N TYR A 84 6.04 -0.57 7.04
CA TYR A 84 7.45 -0.91 7.20
C TYR A 84 7.75 -2.37 6.86
N GLY A 85 6.85 -3.29 7.21
CA GLY A 85 6.94 -4.70 6.82
C GLY A 85 6.93 -4.86 5.31
N GLU A 86 5.91 -4.33 4.64
CA GLU A 86 5.75 -4.42 3.19
C GLU A 86 6.95 -3.79 2.45
N LEU A 87 7.41 -2.62 2.88
CA LEU A 87 8.60 -1.98 2.30
C LEU A 87 9.87 -2.83 2.45
N ALA A 88 10.04 -3.50 3.60
CA ALA A 88 11.20 -4.35 3.83
C ALA A 88 11.13 -5.66 3.04
N GLU A 89 9.94 -6.26 2.94
CA GLU A 89 9.71 -7.54 2.26
C GLU A 89 9.68 -7.39 0.74
N GLU A 90 8.89 -6.47 0.20
CA GLU A 90 8.68 -6.34 -1.24
C GLU A 90 9.84 -5.67 -1.97
N ILE A 91 10.54 -4.73 -1.32
CA ILE A 91 11.56 -3.90 -1.97
C ILE A 91 12.85 -3.69 -1.16
N GLY A 92 12.98 -4.29 0.03
CA GLY A 92 14.21 -4.23 0.82
C GLY A 92 14.49 -2.88 1.49
N ILE A 93 13.49 -2.00 1.61
CA ILE A 93 13.67 -0.67 2.22
C ILE A 93 13.50 -0.77 3.74
N SER A 94 14.54 -0.37 4.47
CA SER A 94 14.52 -0.28 5.93
C SER A 94 14.19 1.14 6.43
N LYS A 95 13.69 1.24 7.66
CA LYS A 95 13.22 2.51 8.30
C LYS A 95 14.23 3.65 8.21
N GLN A 96 15.53 3.34 8.28
CA GLN A 96 16.64 4.29 8.21
C GLN A 96 16.75 5.07 6.88
N HIS A 97 16.13 4.60 5.80
CA HIS A 97 16.09 5.34 4.53
C HIS A 97 14.92 6.33 4.44
N ILE A 98 13.98 6.26 5.38
CA ILE A 98 12.70 6.96 5.33
C ILE A 98 12.79 8.24 6.18
N ILE A 99 12.58 9.39 5.54
CA ILE A 99 12.52 10.70 6.20
C ILE A 99 11.12 10.96 6.73
N HIS A 100 10.11 10.69 5.90
CA HIS A 100 8.71 10.92 6.24
C HIS A 100 7.85 9.72 5.88
N MET A 101 6.92 9.41 6.77
CA MET A 101 5.81 8.50 6.51
C MET A 101 4.53 9.20 6.94
N LYS A 102 3.62 9.43 5.99
CA LYS A 102 2.34 10.11 6.24
C LYS A 102 1.19 9.25 5.73
N LEU A 103 0.11 9.19 6.50
CA LEU A 103 -1.06 8.38 6.20
C LEU A 103 -2.21 9.24 5.69
N SER A 104 -2.86 8.88 4.60
CA SER A 104 -4.09 9.54 4.16
C SER A 104 -5.26 9.18 5.09
N ARG A 105 -6.41 9.85 4.96
CA ARG A 105 -7.67 9.26 5.48
C ARG A 105 -8.06 8.10 4.57
N PRO A 106 -8.69 7.02 5.10
CA PRO A 106 -9.10 5.89 4.27
C PRO A 106 -10.14 6.33 3.22
N PHE A 107 -10.06 5.75 2.04
CA PHE A 107 -11.02 5.93 0.95
C PHE A 107 -11.38 4.57 0.34
N VAL A 108 -12.45 4.55 -0.46
CA VAL A 108 -13.04 3.29 -0.96
C VAL A 108 -12.83 3.18 -2.45
N GLN A 109 -12.28 2.06 -2.89
CA GLN A 109 -12.21 1.68 -4.30
C GLN A 109 -13.04 0.42 -4.54
N ILE A 110 -13.90 0.46 -5.55
CA ILE A 110 -14.75 -0.68 -5.92
C ILE A 110 -14.16 -1.34 -7.15
N ASP A 111 -13.70 -2.58 -7.00
CA ASP A 111 -13.29 -3.42 -8.13
C ASP A 111 -14.43 -4.37 -8.48
N GLN A 112 -15.13 -4.07 -9.58
CA GLN A 112 -16.22 -4.90 -10.08
C GLN A 112 -15.73 -6.21 -10.70
N GLN A 113 -14.49 -6.28 -11.19
CA GLN A 113 -13.94 -7.49 -11.82
C GLN A 113 -13.59 -8.54 -10.78
N LEU A 114 -13.09 -8.11 -9.61
CA LEU A 114 -12.79 -9.00 -8.50
C LEU A 114 -13.96 -9.15 -7.51
N ASP A 115 -15.07 -8.44 -7.72
CA ASP A 115 -16.16 -8.23 -6.75
C ASP A 115 -15.62 -7.87 -5.35
N ARG A 116 -14.78 -6.83 -5.30
CA ARG A 116 -14.16 -6.36 -4.06
C ARG A 116 -14.38 -4.88 -3.82
N LYS A 117 -14.49 -4.54 -2.53
CA LYS A 117 -14.49 -3.20 -2.00
C LYS A 117 -13.23 -3.01 -1.15
N TRP A 118 -12.28 -2.28 -1.69
CA TRP A 118 -11.02 -1.95 -1.04
C TRP A 118 -11.18 -0.70 -0.19
N HIS A 119 -10.96 -0.81 1.11
CA HIS A 119 -10.76 0.31 2.01
C HIS A 119 -9.25 0.61 2.05
N VAL A 120 -8.84 1.60 1.26
CA VAL A 120 -7.45 1.92 0.99
C VAL A 120 -6.97 3.03 1.90
N VAL A 121 -5.82 2.82 2.54
CA VAL A 121 -5.02 3.89 3.13
C VAL A 121 -3.80 4.13 2.24
N ALA A 122 -3.77 5.26 1.53
CA ALA A 122 -2.57 5.71 0.85
C ALA A 122 -1.51 6.13 1.89
N VAL A 123 -0.29 5.62 1.74
CA VAL A 123 0.86 5.92 2.61
C VAL A 123 1.90 6.65 1.77
N LEU A 124 2.15 7.93 2.07
CA LEU A 124 3.29 8.63 1.48
C LEU A 124 4.55 8.22 2.23
N VAL A 125 5.55 7.75 1.50
CA VAL A 125 6.86 7.36 2.03
C VAL A 125 7.92 8.18 1.30
N GLU A 126 8.56 9.11 2.01
CA GLU A 126 9.62 9.95 1.43
C GLU A 126 10.98 9.42 1.86
N LEU A 127 11.82 9.07 0.89
CA LEU A 127 13.19 8.62 1.10
C LEU A 127 14.17 9.79 1.00
N VAL A 128 15.32 9.64 1.65
CA VAL A 128 16.44 10.59 1.55
C VAL A 128 17.06 10.64 0.15
N SER A 129 17.08 9.52 -0.54
CA SER A 129 17.56 9.38 -1.90
C SER A 129 16.97 8.13 -2.52
N THR A 130 17.04 8.03 -3.85
CA THR A 130 16.66 6.81 -4.55
C THR A 130 17.54 5.65 -4.13
N VAL A 131 16.94 4.48 -3.96
CA VAL A 131 17.62 3.22 -3.68
C VAL A 131 17.42 2.23 -4.80
N MET A 132 18.31 1.25 -4.93
CA MET A 132 18.09 0.09 -5.77
C MET A 132 17.19 -0.92 -5.02
N PRO A 133 15.95 -1.16 -5.45
CA PRO A 133 15.04 -2.07 -4.77
C PRO A 133 15.55 -3.52 -4.82
N ARG A 134 15.39 -4.26 -3.72
CA ARG A 134 15.59 -5.72 -3.70
C ARG A 134 14.22 -6.38 -3.64
N LEU A 135 13.80 -6.97 -4.76
CA LEU A 135 12.46 -7.54 -4.90
C LEU A 135 12.33 -8.92 -4.28
N ASN A 136 11.15 -9.20 -3.73
CA ASN A 136 10.68 -10.56 -3.47
C ASN A 136 9.89 -11.12 -4.66
N TRP A 137 9.28 -12.29 -4.46
CA TRP A 137 8.52 -13.01 -5.49
C TRP A 137 7.27 -12.28 -6.00
N GLU A 138 6.73 -11.31 -5.25
CA GLU A 138 5.50 -10.59 -5.60
C GLU A 138 5.70 -9.61 -6.76
N ASN A 139 6.93 -9.17 -6.97
CA ASN A 139 7.27 -8.16 -7.96
C ASN A 139 8.35 -8.66 -8.92
N LYS A 140 8.10 -8.51 -10.22
CA LYS A 140 9.05 -8.93 -11.26
C LYS A 140 10.11 -7.87 -11.56
N SER A 141 9.76 -6.58 -11.42
CA SER A 141 10.67 -5.47 -11.69
C SER A 141 10.25 -4.23 -10.92
N ALA A 142 11.19 -3.33 -10.66
CA ALA A 142 10.91 -2.02 -10.09
C ALA A 142 11.82 -0.96 -10.69
N ALA A 143 11.30 0.25 -10.84
CA ALA A 143 12.06 1.38 -11.37
C ALA A 143 11.53 2.70 -10.82
N TRP A 144 12.42 3.68 -10.77
CA TRP A 144 12.08 5.07 -10.45
C TRP A 144 11.60 5.78 -11.72
N PHE A 145 10.46 6.45 -11.63
CA PHE A 145 9.86 7.24 -12.70
C PHE A 145 9.69 8.68 -12.25
N ASN A 146 9.71 9.63 -13.18
CA ASN A 146 9.39 11.00 -12.84
C ASN A 146 7.88 11.12 -12.54
N LEU A 147 7.51 11.87 -11.50
CA LEU A 147 6.12 12.11 -11.13
C LEU A 147 5.27 12.66 -12.30
N LYS A 148 5.88 13.43 -13.21
CA LYS A 148 5.21 14.00 -14.40
C LYS A 148 4.84 12.96 -15.45
N GLU A 149 5.43 11.76 -15.40
CA GLU A 149 5.13 10.67 -16.34
C GLU A 149 3.90 9.86 -15.91
N ILE A 150 3.58 9.87 -14.62
CA ILE A 150 2.55 9.02 -14.00
C ILE A 150 1.17 9.16 -14.65
N PRO A 151 0.66 10.36 -14.99
CA PRO A 151 -0.65 10.50 -15.64
C PRO A 151 -0.75 9.81 -17.01
N LYS A 152 0.37 9.42 -17.63
CA LYS A 152 0.44 8.76 -18.93
C LYS A 152 0.64 7.25 -18.83
N MET A 153 0.89 6.73 -17.64
CA MET A 153 1.21 5.32 -17.42
C MET A 153 -0.07 4.49 -17.25
N LYS A 154 -0.03 3.24 -17.72
CA LYS A 154 -1.08 2.25 -17.43
C LYS A 154 -0.82 1.64 -16.05
N LEU A 155 -1.45 2.21 -15.03
CA LEU A 155 -1.38 1.76 -13.65
C LEU A 155 -2.44 0.70 -13.34
N MET A 156 -2.26 0.00 -12.22
CA MET A 156 -3.31 -0.82 -11.61
C MET A 156 -4.57 0.03 -11.37
N PRO A 157 -5.79 -0.53 -11.57
CA PRO A 157 -7.03 0.17 -11.23
C PRO A 157 -6.97 0.80 -9.83
N GLY A 158 -7.39 2.06 -9.71
CA GLY A 158 -7.37 2.81 -8.45
C GLY A 158 -6.01 3.38 -8.03
N PHE A 159 -4.88 2.92 -8.57
CA PHE A 159 -3.57 3.38 -8.07
C PHE A 159 -3.29 4.86 -8.37
N ALA A 160 -3.83 5.43 -9.46
CA ALA A 160 -3.71 6.87 -9.74
C ALA A 160 -4.32 7.72 -8.61
N GLU A 161 -5.49 7.33 -8.11
CA GLU A 161 -6.16 8.00 -6.97
C GLU A 161 -5.32 7.89 -5.69
N THR A 162 -4.70 6.73 -5.45
CA THR A 162 -3.76 6.53 -4.34
C THR A 162 -2.55 7.47 -4.43
N VAL A 163 -1.98 7.64 -5.63
CA VAL A 163 -0.87 8.58 -5.86
C VAL A 163 -1.31 10.01 -5.54
N GLU A 164 -2.47 10.44 -6.03
CA GLU A 164 -3.00 11.77 -5.73
C GLU A 164 -3.22 11.99 -4.22
N ALA A 165 -3.85 11.04 -3.54
CA ALA A 165 -4.08 11.10 -2.10
C ALA A 165 -2.76 11.15 -1.29
N ALA A 166 -1.73 10.41 -1.72
CA ALA A 166 -0.43 10.42 -1.07
C ALA A 166 0.30 11.75 -1.29
N LEU A 167 0.39 12.23 -2.53
CA LEU A 167 1.12 13.44 -2.88
C LEU A 167 0.47 14.70 -2.30
N ALA A 168 -0.86 14.70 -2.09
CA ALA A 168 -1.55 15.78 -1.39
C ALA A 168 -1.02 16.01 0.03
N MET A 169 -0.45 14.98 0.67
CA MET A 169 0.15 15.10 2.01
C MET A 169 1.60 15.58 2.02
N ARG A 170 2.25 15.63 0.86
CA ARG A 170 3.67 16.00 0.79
C ARG A 170 3.94 17.42 1.27
N TYR A 171 2.99 18.32 1.05
CA TYR A 171 3.08 19.75 1.41
C TYR A 171 2.30 20.12 2.67
N LEU A 172 1.78 19.13 3.41
CA LEU A 172 1.10 19.31 4.70
C LEU A 172 2.05 19.04 5.87
#